data_AF-A0A2V3HHE9-F1
#
_entry.id   AF-A0A2V3HHE9-F1
#
_cell.length_a   1.000
_cell.length_b   1.000
_cell.length_c   1.000
_cell.angle_alpha   90.00
_cell.angle_beta   90.00
_cell.angle_gamma   90.00
#
_symmetry.space_group_name_H-M   'P 1'
#
loop_
_entity.id
_entity.type
_entity.pdbx_description
1 polymer ?
#
loop_
_entity_poly.entity_id
_entity_poly.type
_entity_poly.pdbx_seq_one_letter_code
_entity_poly.pdbx_strand_id
1 'polypeptide(L)'
;MLIQLGERITINVLDIVSDIDDPDEEIWITVTTYVPGAVLYNPISGMVTMSWDEAGEEIVTITAEDRHGQASAEMLIVQVVDALPLEWDDGSGNGDIVVNMEPAYFGANPAVTLESIADFELSDIKVIWTVCNTITGICSDFGNSYNFGPFIILSNGGDGLAVGDYLTLEVTAVDSNGFDRATEEQYKVYATEPPIDTEVEAPSDDPTDDKNGALTPMTMGMMTIGVLLSLALVMVLAITIRRQKEGSVEYDNADQDYHGYAVTVEDSPLTEAPPPPPGMAPPLPPEGLPAGWTMEQWIHYGAEYLQRREEV
;
A
#
# COMPACT_ATOMS: atom_id res chain seq x y z
N MET A 1 -3.26 27.79 -1.35
CA MET A 1 -4.10 27.29 -2.47
C MET A 1 -3.62 25.90 -2.85
N LEU A 2 -4.48 25.02 -3.37
CA LEU A 2 -4.11 23.67 -3.82
C LEU A 2 -4.09 23.65 -5.35
N ILE A 3 -3.07 23.04 -5.95
CA ILE A 3 -2.96 22.85 -7.41
C ILE A 3 -2.46 21.44 -7.75
N GLN A 4 -2.86 20.94 -8.92
CA GLN A 4 -2.32 19.70 -9.45
C GLN A 4 -0.93 19.93 -10.07
N LEU A 5 -0.05 18.94 -9.96
CA LEU A 5 1.27 18.94 -10.60
C LEU A 5 1.13 19.17 -12.12
N GLY A 6 1.95 20.08 -12.67
CA GLY A 6 1.91 20.44 -14.09
C GLY A 6 0.74 21.35 -14.52
N GLU A 7 -0.25 21.61 -13.65
CA GLU A 7 -1.34 22.53 -13.95
C GLU A 7 -0.85 23.98 -13.98
N ARG A 8 -1.39 24.80 -14.90
CA ARG A 8 -1.10 26.24 -14.98
C ARG A 8 -2.25 27.03 -14.39
N ILE A 9 -2.02 27.69 -13.28
CA ILE A 9 -2.97 28.64 -12.70
C ILE A 9 -2.54 30.07 -12.96
N THR A 10 -3.51 30.97 -13.16
CA THR A 10 -3.24 32.39 -13.43
C THR A 10 -4.11 33.27 -12.55
N ILE A 11 -3.50 34.27 -11.91
CA ILE A 11 -4.16 35.29 -11.09
C ILE A 11 -3.86 36.69 -11.64
N ASN A 12 -4.80 37.62 -11.51
CA ASN A 12 -4.55 39.03 -11.79
C ASN A 12 -4.16 39.75 -10.50
N VAL A 13 -2.90 40.16 -10.39
CA VAL A 13 -2.37 40.83 -9.19
C VAL A 13 -2.81 42.30 -9.12
N LEU A 14 -3.01 42.95 -10.27
CA LEU A 14 -3.43 44.35 -10.29
C LEU A 14 -4.87 44.54 -9.77
N ASP A 15 -5.69 43.48 -9.77
CA ASP A 15 -7.05 43.53 -9.22
C ASP A 15 -7.09 43.41 -7.68
N ILE A 16 -5.97 43.04 -7.05
CA ILE A 16 -5.90 42.73 -5.60
C ILE A 16 -4.90 43.61 -4.84
N VAL A 17 -4.19 44.50 -5.52
CA VAL A 17 -3.26 45.45 -4.93
C VAL A 17 -3.82 46.87 -5.09
N SER A 18 -3.69 47.69 -4.05
CA SER A 18 -4.12 49.09 -4.06
C SER A 18 -3.18 49.97 -3.27
N ASP A 19 -3.01 51.20 -3.69
CA ASP A 19 -2.32 52.27 -2.97
C ASP A 19 -3.35 53.12 -2.17
N ILE A 20 -2.90 53.75 -1.08
CA ILE A 20 -3.77 54.53 -0.19
C ILE A 20 -3.85 56.00 -0.62
N ASP A 21 -2.78 56.56 -1.18
CA ASP A 21 -2.63 57.97 -1.44
C ASP A 21 -2.24 58.34 -2.88
N ASP A 22 -1.85 57.36 -3.70
CA ASP A 22 -1.56 57.50 -5.12
C ASP A 22 -2.42 56.59 -6.02
N PRO A 23 -2.43 56.80 -7.35
CA PRO A 23 -3.09 55.90 -8.28
C PRO A 23 -2.42 54.52 -8.35
N ASP A 24 -3.23 53.46 -8.42
CA ASP A 24 -2.74 52.07 -8.46
C ASP A 24 -1.87 51.75 -9.69
N GLU A 25 -1.98 52.54 -10.77
CA GLU A 25 -1.13 52.36 -11.96
C GLU A 25 0.34 52.73 -11.74
N GLU A 26 0.66 53.39 -10.62
CA GLU A 26 2.02 53.79 -10.25
C GLU A 26 2.73 52.77 -9.34
N ILE A 27 2.08 51.65 -9.02
CA ILE A 27 2.64 50.58 -8.20
C ILE A 27 3.55 49.69 -9.04
N TRP A 28 4.77 49.44 -8.55
CA TRP A 28 5.71 48.49 -9.13
C TRP A 28 5.60 47.13 -8.44
N ILE A 29 5.18 46.12 -9.19
CA ILE A 29 5.04 44.74 -8.67
C ILE A 29 6.25 43.89 -9.03
N THR A 30 6.77 43.17 -8.04
CA THR A 30 7.78 42.12 -8.22
C THR A 30 7.25 40.81 -7.68
N VAL A 31 7.35 39.73 -8.45
CA VAL A 31 6.93 38.39 -8.02
C VAL A 31 8.14 37.47 -8.01
N THR A 32 8.38 36.82 -6.87
CA THR A 32 9.51 35.91 -6.69
C THR A 32 9.04 34.56 -6.16
N THR A 33 9.80 33.51 -6.48
CA THR A 33 9.59 32.15 -6.01
C THR A 33 10.95 31.47 -5.86
N TYR A 34 11.01 30.39 -5.10
CA TYR A 34 12.23 29.60 -4.94
C TYR A 34 12.59 28.82 -6.22
N VAL A 35 11.58 28.30 -6.92
CA VAL A 35 11.76 27.48 -8.13
C VAL A 35 11.86 28.37 -9.37
N PRO A 36 13.04 28.47 -10.01
CA PRO A 36 13.22 29.35 -11.15
C PRO A 36 12.33 28.95 -12.33
N GLY A 37 11.56 29.90 -12.85
CA GLY A 37 10.67 29.68 -14.01
C GLY A 37 9.29 29.12 -13.66
N ALA A 38 9.03 28.73 -12.40
CA ALA A 38 7.72 28.27 -11.96
C ALA A 38 6.66 29.38 -12.00
N VAL A 39 7.08 30.64 -11.84
CA VAL A 39 6.18 31.80 -11.85
C VAL A 39 6.61 32.81 -12.91
N LEU A 40 5.66 33.25 -13.73
CA LEU A 40 5.82 34.23 -14.78
C LEU A 40 4.84 35.39 -14.55
N TYR A 41 5.38 36.60 -14.37
CA TYR A 41 4.59 37.81 -14.22
C TYR A 41 4.64 38.66 -15.49
N ASN A 42 3.47 39.07 -15.99
CA ASN A 42 3.33 40.04 -17.07
C ASN A 42 2.91 41.41 -16.51
N PRO A 43 3.83 42.41 -16.46
CA PRO A 43 3.56 43.70 -15.85
C PRO A 43 2.57 44.58 -16.62
N ILE A 44 2.28 44.28 -17.89
CA ILE A 44 1.30 45.04 -18.68
C ILE A 44 -0.11 44.56 -18.36
N SER A 45 -0.30 43.25 -18.24
CA SER A 45 -1.63 42.66 -18.00
C SER A 45 -1.96 42.44 -16.53
N GLY A 46 -0.98 42.52 -15.62
CA GLY A 46 -1.15 42.18 -14.21
C GLY A 46 -1.21 40.66 -13.93
N MET A 47 -1.18 39.83 -14.96
CA MET A 47 -1.32 38.38 -14.85
C MET A 47 -0.03 37.73 -14.34
N VAL A 48 -0.17 36.94 -13.27
CA VAL A 48 0.82 36.01 -12.76
C VAL A 48 0.38 34.60 -13.11
N THR A 49 1.15 33.93 -13.96
CA THR A 49 0.95 32.51 -14.31
C THR A 49 1.96 31.68 -13.56
N MET A 50 1.50 30.61 -12.91
CA MET A 50 2.34 29.73 -12.10
C MET A 50 2.06 28.25 -12.41
N SER A 51 3.11 27.43 -12.39
CA SER A 51 3.08 25.99 -12.61
C SER A 51 4.37 25.35 -12.06
N TRP A 52 4.24 24.17 -11.45
CA TRP A 52 5.37 23.44 -10.87
C TRP A 52 5.44 22.02 -11.41
N ASP A 53 6.66 21.51 -11.51
CA ASP A 53 6.96 20.15 -12.01
C ASP A 53 7.24 19.16 -10.86
N GLU A 54 7.28 19.63 -9.62
CA GLU A 54 7.48 18.82 -8.42
C GLU A 54 6.36 19.10 -7.40
N ALA A 55 5.89 18.07 -6.69
CA ALA A 55 4.91 18.20 -5.63
C ALA A 55 5.57 18.72 -4.34
N GLY A 56 4.87 19.58 -3.61
CA GLY A 56 5.40 20.20 -2.41
C GLY A 56 4.67 21.48 -2.01
N GLU A 57 5.06 22.03 -0.86
CA GLU A 57 4.66 23.38 -0.46
C GLU A 57 5.58 24.40 -1.11
N GLU A 58 4.99 25.32 -1.85
CA GLU A 58 5.67 26.33 -2.65
C GLU A 58 5.24 27.72 -2.21
N ILE A 59 6.20 28.64 -2.15
CA ILE A 59 5.95 30.01 -1.70
C ILE A 59 6.21 30.97 -2.86
N VAL A 60 5.19 31.76 -3.17
CA VAL A 60 5.28 32.88 -4.11
C VAL A 60 5.19 34.17 -3.30
N THR A 61 6.22 35.00 -3.37
CA THR A 61 6.22 36.32 -2.71
C THR A 61 5.88 37.39 -3.73
N ILE A 62 4.85 38.18 -3.42
CA ILE A 62 4.44 39.33 -4.22
C ILE A 62 4.84 40.57 -3.43
N THR A 63 5.72 41.38 -4.01
CA THR A 63 6.15 42.66 -3.46
C THR A 63 5.54 43.79 -4.28
N ALA A 64 4.86 44.71 -3.61
CA ALA A 64 4.35 45.94 -4.20
C ALA A 64 5.15 47.12 -3.65
N GLU A 65 5.70 47.95 -4.54
CA GLU A 65 6.45 49.16 -4.20
C GLU A 65 5.75 50.37 -4.84
N ASP A 66 5.45 51.39 -4.04
CA ASP A 66 4.87 52.64 -4.52
C ASP A 66 5.92 53.54 -5.20
N ARG A 67 5.48 54.65 -5.82
CA ARG A 67 6.40 55.61 -6.46
C ARG A 67 7.32 56.35 -5.49
N HIS A 68 6.99 56.35 -4.20
CA HIS A 68 7.75 57.00 -3.15
C HIS A 68 8.79 56.06 -2.50
N GLY A 69 8.85 54.79 -2.95
CA GLY A 69 9.76 53.75 -2.50
C GLY A 69 9.31 53.02 -1.23
N GLN A 70 8.05 53.18 -0.82
CA GLN A 70 7.46 52.35 0.24
C GLN A 70 7.05 51.01 -0.37
N ALA A 71 7.46 49.91 0.26
CA ALA A 71 7.13 48.58 -0.21
C ALA A 71 6.42 47.73 0.85
N SER A 72 5.51 46.88 0.41
CA SER A 72 4.89 45.81 1.17
C SER A 72 5.05 44.49 0.42
N ALA A 73 5.06 43.37 1.15
CA ALA A 73 5.17 42.06 0.55
C ALA A 73 4.20 41.09 1.21
N GLU A 74 3.58 40.24 0.41
CA GLU A 74 2.68 39.18 0.84
C GLU A 74 3.11 37.83 0.27
N MET A 75 2.93 36.78 1.07
CA MET A 75 3.29 35.41 0.71
C MET A 75 2.05 34.63 0.33
N LEU A 76 2.04 34.09 -0.88
CA LEU A 76 1.08 33.12 -1.36
C LEU A 76 1.66 31.71 -1.19
N ILE A 77 1.03 30.92 -0.32
CA ILE A 77 1.38 29.52 -0.09
C ILE A 77 0.58 28.66 -1.08
N VAL A 78 1.29 27.89 -1.89
CA VAL A 78 0.76 27.01 -2.93
C VAL A 78 1.13 25.58 -2.58
N GLN A 79 0.13 24.74 -2.35
CA GLN A 79 0.32 23.31 -2.14
C GLN A 79 0.17 22.62 -3.49
N VAL A 80 1.27 22.11 -4.02
CA VAL A 80 1.32 21.32 -5.26
C VAL A 80 1.22 19.86 -4.88
N VAL A 81 0.25 19.15 -5.44
CA VAL A 81 0.07 17.71 -5.19
C VAL A 81 -0.03 16.97 -6.53
N ASP A 82 0.54 15.77 -6.56
CA ASP A 82 0.41 14.85 -7.71
C ASP A 82 -0.97 14.18 -7.70
N ALA A 83 -1.37 13.68 -6.52
CA ALA A 83 -2.69 13.14 -6.25
C ALA A 83 -3.20 13.61 -4.88
N LEU A 84 -4.52 13.73 -4.73
CA LEU A 84 -5.17 13.93 -3.43
C LEU A 84 -5.20 12.60 -2.64
N PRO A 85 -5.15 12.65 -1.30
CA PRO A 85 -5.16 11.45 -0.50
C PRO A 85 -6.49 10.68 -0.63
N LEU A 86 -6.38 9.34 -0.62
CA LEU A 86 -7.45 8.39 -0.31
C LEU A 86 -7.12 7.73 1.03
N GLU A 87 -7.99 7.91 2.01
CA GLU A 87 -7.81 7.34 3.34
C GLU A 87 -8.41 5.93 3.45
N TRP A 88 -7.68 5.02 4.09
CA TRP A 88 -8.25 3.73 4.47
C TRP A 88 -9.20 3.89 5.66
N ASP A 89 -10.25 3.08 5.70
CA ASP A 89 -11.14 3.00 6.86
C ASP A 89 -10.34 2.67 8.14
N ASP A 90 -10.53 3.50 9.17
CA ASP A 90 -9.88 3.38 10.48
C ASP A 90 -10.54 2.31 11.39
N GLY A 91 -11.54 1.60 10.87
CA GLY A 91 -12.37 0.63 11.61
C GLY A 91 -13.51 1.25 12.41
N SER A 92 -13.61 2.58 12.43
CA SER A 92 -14.73 3.34 13.02
C SER A 92 -15.70 3.87 11.94
N GLY A 93 -15.47 3.54 10.67
CA GLY A 93 -16.23 4.07 9.54
C GLY A 93 -15.73 5.43 9.08
N ASN A 94 -14.54 5.87 9.51
CA ASN A 94 -13.92 7.08 8.98
C ASN A 94 -12.83 6.68 7.98
N GLY A 95 -12.88 7.27 6.79
CA GLY A 95 -11.98 7.02 5.67
C GLY A 95 -12.73 7.08 4.35
N ASP A 96 -12.05 6.78 3.26
CA ASP A 96 -12.60 6.78 1.90
C ASP A 96 -12.83 5.37 1.37
N ILE A 97 -12.00 4.41 1.78
CA ILE A 97 -12.00 3.04 1.25
C ILE A 97 -11.94 2.01 2.38
N VAL A 98 -12.88 1.06 2.38
CA VAL A 98 -12.87 -0.11 3.27
C VAL A 98 -12.39 -1.36 2.51
N VAL A 99 -11.57 -2.18 3.16
CA VAL A 99 -11.04 -3.44 2.61
C VAL A 99 -11.77 -4.62 3.25
N ASN A 100 -12.48 -5.39 2.41
CA ASN A 100 -13.09 -6.66 2.78
C ASN A 100 -12.28 -7.80 2.16
N MET A 101 -11.58 -8.58 2.98
CA MET A 101 -10.69 -9.63 2.48
C MET A 101 -10.90 -10.94 3.24
N GLU A 102 -10.77 -12.06 2.52
CA GLU A 102 -10.66 -13.38 3.14
C GLU A 102 -9.41 -13.48 4.03
N PRO A 103 -9.41 -14.31 5.08
CA PRO A 103 -8.24 -14.46 5.94
C PRO A 103 -6.99 -14.84 5.14
N ALA A 104 -5.91 -14.08 5.32
CA ALA A 104 -4.61 -14.36 4.73
C ALA A 104 -3.92 -15.50 5.50
N TYR A 105 -4.32 -16.75 5.24
CA TYR A 105 -3.71 -17.92 5.85
C TYR A 105 -2.55 -18.47 5.02
N PHE A 106 -1.63 -19.15 5.70
CA PHE A 106 -0.61 -19.95 5.01
C PHE A 106 -1.27 -20.97 4.08
N GLY A 107 -0.79 -21.06 2.84
CA GLY A 107 -1.35 -21.93 1.81
C GLY A 107 -2.54 -21.36 1.04
N ALA A 108 -3.08 -20.20 1.45
CA ALA A 108 -4.28 -19.62 0.85
C ALA A 108 -3.95 -18.55 -0.20
N ASN A 109 -4.90 -18.31 -1.10
CA ASN A 109 -4.94 -17.19 -2.04
C ASN A 109 -6.18 -16.35 -1.71
N PRO A 110 -6.09 -15.35 -0.82
CA PRO A 110 -7.28 -14.65 -0.31
C PRO A 110 -7.94 -13.83 -1.42
N ALA A 111 -9.28 -13.87 -1.46
CA ALA A 111 -10.06 -12.93 -2.24
C ALA A 111 -10.19 -11.57 -1.52
N VAL A 112 -10.05 -10.49 -2.27
CA VAL A 112 -10.14 -9.09 -1.81
C VAL A 112 -11.29 -8.40 -2.55
N THR A 113 -12.10 -7.66 -1.81
CA THR A 113 -13.11 -6.72 -2.32
C THR A 113 -12.96 -5.41 -1.55
N LEU A 114 -12.88 -4.30 -2.25
CA LEU A 114 -12.84 -2.96 -1.67
C LEU A 114 -14.23 -2.34 -1.82
N GLU A 115 -14.58 -1.41 -0.94
CA GLU A 115 -15.79 -0.60 -1.09
C GLU A 115 -15.44 0.87 -0.81
N SER A 116 -15.96 1.77 -1.65
CA SER A 116 -15.83 3.20 -1.44
C SER A 116 -16.88 3.66 -0.44
N ILE A 117 -16.41 4.29 0.65
CA ILE A 117 -17.23 4.97 1.67
C ILE A 117 -17.09 6.51 1.59
N ALA A 118 -16.26 7.01 0.67
CA ALA A 118 -16.09 8.42 0.37
C ALA A 118 -17.41 9.15 0.01
N ASP A 119 -17.44 10.46 0.25
CA ASP A 119 -18.58 11.34 -0.10
C ASP A 119 -18.55 11.84 -1.55
N PHE A 120 -17.53 11.45 -2.32
CA PHE A 120 -17.37 11.69 -3.76
C PHE A 120 -17.37 10.38 -4.54
N GLU A 121 -17.74 10.46 -5.81
CA GLU A 121 -17.66 9.33 -6.74
C GLU A 121 -16.21 9.14 -7.22
N LEU A 122 -15.81 7.88 -7.38
CA LEU A 122 -14.51 7.47 -7.90
C LEU A 122 -14.66 6.76 -9.24
N SER A 123 -13.77 7.08 -10.16
CA SER A 123 -13.67 6.51 -11.51
C SER A 123 -12.22 6.12 -11.82
N ASP A 124 -11.97 5.44 -12.94
CA ASP A 124 -10.63 4.98 -13.35
C ASP A 124 -9.84 4.28 -12.22
N ILE A 125 -10.56 3.41 -11.50
CA ILE A 125 -10.04 2.71 -10.33
C ILE A 125 -8.93 1.75 -10.76
N LYS A 126 -7.79 1.83 -10.09
CA LYS A 126 -6.69 0.87 -10.19
C LYS A 126 -6.22 0.51 -8.79
N VAL A 127 -6.28 -0.77 -8.48
CA VAL A 127 -5.78 -1.35 -7.23
C VAL A 127 -4.55 -2.17 -7.55
N ILE A 128 -3.41 -1.82 -6.95
CA ILE A 128 -2.17 -2.55 -7.05
C ILE A 128 -2.06 -3.41 -5.79
N TRP A 129 -1.75 -4.69 -5.98
CA TRP A 129 -1.46 -5.57 -4.85
C TRP A 129 -0.08 -6.19 -5.02
N THR A 130 0.60 -6.42 -3.90
CA THR A 130 1.90 -7.11 -3.89
C THR A 130 1.96 -8.13 -2.76
N VAL A 131 2.74 -9.19 -2.95
CA VAL A 131 3.10 -10.14 -1.90
C VAL A 131 4.60 -10.09 -1.70
N CYS A 132 5.00 -9.82 -0.47
CA CYS A 132 6.39 -9.71 -0.08
C CYS A 132 6.65 -10.51 1.19
N ASN A 133 7.88 -11.00 1.34
CA ASN A 133 8.27 -11.80 2.48
C ASN A 133 9.11 -10.98 3.46
N THR A 134 8.70 -10.93 4.73
CA THR A 134 9.37 -10.17 5.80
C THR A 134 10.74 -10.74 6.19
N ILE A 135 10.96 -12.05 5.97
CA ILE A 135 12.20 -12.74 6.35
C ILE A 135 13.29 -12.50 5.31
N THR A 136 12.93 -12.58 4.03
CA THR A 136 13.88 -12.39 2.92
C THR A 136 13.97 -10.94 2.43
N GLY A 137 12.94 -10.13 2.68
CA GLY A 137 12.84 -8.76 2.17
C GLY A 137 12.50 -8.69 0.67
N ILE A 138 12.10 -9.81 0.06
CA ILE A 138 11.84 -9.92 -1.38
C ILE A 138 10.33 -9.91 -1.63
N CYS A 139 9.90 -9.15 -2.64
CA CYS A 139 8.56 -9.23 -3.20
C CYS A 139 8.54 -10.25 -4.34
N SER A 140 7.78 -11.32 -4.18
CA SER A 140 7.69 -12.41 -5.15
C SER A 140 6.61 -12.15 -6.19
N ASP A 141 5.55 -11.42 -5.81
CA ASP A 141 4.33 -11.32 -6.59
C ASP A 141 3.73 -9.93 -6.57
N PHE A 142 3.07 -9.60 -7.66
CA PHE A 142 2.35 -8.34 -7.83
C PHE A 142 1.27 -8.50 -8.89
N GLY A 143 0.24 -7.67 -8.80
CA GLY A 143 -0.81 -7.61 -9.80
C GLY A 143 -1.62 -6.33 -9.70
N ASN A 144 -2.52 -6.18 -10.66
CA ASN A 144 -3.40 -5.03 -10.75
C ASN A 144 -4.86 -5.50 -10.87
N SER A 145 -5.78 -4.74 -10.29
CA SER A 145 -7.21 -4.82 -10.53
C SER A 145 -7.70 -3.45 -11.00
N TYR A 146 -8.59 -3.42 -11.99
CA TYR A 146 -9.14 -2.17 -12.56
C TYR A 146 -10.54 -1.86 -12.03
N ASN A 147 -10.89 -2.47 -10.91
CA ASN A 147 -12.08 -2.22 -10.13
C ASN A 147 -11.81 -2.59 -8.66
N PHE A 148 -12.78 -2.32 -7.80
CA PHE A 148 -12.72 -2.69 -6.39
C PHE A 148 -12.94 -4.19 -6.11
N GLY A 149 -12.88 -5.05 -7.13
CA GLY A 149 -13.00 -6.49 -6.98
C GLY A 149 -14.43 -7.04 -7.13
N PRO A 150 -14.64 -8.31 -6.76
CA PRO A 150 -13.66 -9.18 -6.10
C PRO A 150 -12.49 -9.55 -7.01
N PHE A 151 -11.28 -9.65 -6.45
CA PHE A 151 -10.09 -10.16 -7.12
C PHE A 151 -9.27 -11.05 -6.18
N ILE A 152 -8.46 -11.95 -6.72
CA ILE A 152 -7.70 -12.93 -5.93
C ILE A 152 -6.23 -12.52 -5.85
N ILE A 153 -5.63 -12.57 -4.65
CA ILE A 153 -4.18 -12.42 -4.50
C ILE A 153 -3.53 -13.76 -4.86
N LEU A 154 -2.71 -13.77 -5.91
CA LEU A 154 -2.01 -14.96 -6.40
C LEU A 154 -0.53 -14.89 -6.02
N SER A 155 -0.03 -15.95 -5.37
CA SER A 155 1.40 -16.16 -5.08
C SER A 155 2.02 -17.10 -6.12
N ASN A 156 3.14 -16.73 -6.78
CA ASN A 156 3.74 -17.43 -7.92
C ASN A 156 4.27 -18.84 -7.62
N GLY A 157 4.16 -19.31 -6.38
CA GLY A 157 4.41 -20.71 -6.04
C GLY A 157 3.25 -21.64 -6.39
N GLY A 158 2.03 -21.11 -6.63
CA GLY A 158 0.80 -21.92 -6.66
C GLY A 158 0.40 -22.50 -5.30
N ASP A 159 1.36 -22.60 -4.38
CA ASP A 159 1.23 -23.05 -2.99
C ASP A 159 0.61 -21.99 -2.05
N GLY A 160 0.22 -20.83 -2.56
CA GLY A 160 -0.40 -19.75 -1.79
C GLY A 160 0.60 -18.95 -0.93
N LEU A 161 0.09 -18.27 0.09
CA LEU A 161 0.90 -17.46 1.00
C LEU A 161 1.80 -18.34 1.89
N ALA A 162 3.06 -17.95 2.06
CA ALA A 162 4.04 -18.65 2.87
C ALA A 162 4.30 -17.98 4.23
N VAL A 163 5.12 -18.65 5.04
CA VAL A 163 5.53 -18.11 6.35
C VAL A 163 6.37 -16.86 6.16
N GLY A 164 5.93 -15.77 6.80
CA GLY A 164 6.57 -14.46 6.73
C GLY A 164 6.07 -13.60 5.57
N ASP A 165 5.14 -14.09 4.74
CA ASP A 165 4.54 -13.28 3.70
C ASP A 165 3.61 -12.23 4.29
N TYR A 166 3.56 -11.08 3.62
CA TYR A 166 2.59 -10.04 3.82
C TYR A 166 2.13 -9.54 2.46
N LEU A 167 0.86 -9.19 2.39
CA LEU A 167 0.27 -8.52 1.24
C LEU A 167 0.18 -7.02 1.50
N THR A 168 0.32 -6.25 0.42
CA THR A 168 0.01 -4.82 0.44
C THR A 168 -1.01 -4.49 -0.64
N LEU A 169 -1.85 -3.50 -0.37
CA LEU A 169 -2.77 -2.90 -1.34
C LEU A 169 -2.48 -1.40 -1.44
N GLU A 170 -2.57 -0.88 -2.66
CA GLU A 170 -2.45 0.54 -2.99
C GLU A 170 -3.56 0.87 -4.01
N VAL A 171 -4.23 2.00 -3.84
CA VAL A 171 -5.34 2.40 -4.72
C VAL A 171 -5.04 3.75 -5.34
N THR A 172 -5.27 3.84 -6.65
CA THR A 172 -5.32 5.09 -7.41
C THR A 172 -6.67 5.18 -8.12
N ALA A 173 -7.29 6.36 -8.15
CA ALA A 173 -8.57 6.61 -8.81
C ALA A 173 -8.71 8.10 -9.18
N VAL A 174 -9.72 8.45 -9.98
CA VAL A 174 -10.04 9.84 -10.35
C VAL A 174 -11.38 10.23 -9.72
N ASP A 175 -11.41 11.39 -9.04
CA ASP A 175 -12.64 11.88 -8.41
C ASP A 175 -13.61 12.58 -9.38
N SER A 176 -14.78 12.96 -8.88
CA SER A 176 -15.82 13.64 -9.66
C SER A 176 -15.43 15.03 -10.20
N ASN A 177 -14.38 15.65 -9.68
CA ASN A 177 -13.83 16.91 -10.17
C ASN A 177 -12.69 16.70 -11.19
N GLY A 178 -12.34 15.45 -11.48
CA GLY A 178 -11.24 15.09 -12.38
C GLY A 178 -9.87 15.11 -11.72
N PHE A 179 -9.79 15.13 -10.38
CA PHE A 179 -8.53 15.12 -9.65
C PHE A 179 -8.07 13.68 -9.39
N ASP A 180 -6.79 13.42 -9.63
CA ASP A 180 -6.17 12.12 -9.33
C ASP A 180 -6.10 11.92 -7.82
N ARG A 181 -6.49 10.74 -7.33
CA ARG A 181 -6.44 10.38 -5.92
C ARG A 181 -5.68 9.10 -5.69
N ALA A 182 -4.92 9.04 -4.61
CA ALA A 182 -4.08 7.90 -4.27
C ALA A 182 -3.98 7.67 -2.76
N THR A 183 -3.86 6.42 -2.35
CA THR A 183 -3.59 6.07 -0.95
C THR A 183 -2.17 6.46 -0.56
N GLU A 184 -2.00 7.24 0.51
CA GLU A 184 -0.66 7.69 0.96
C GLU A 184 0.17 6.56 1.58
N GLU A 185 -0.49 5.66 2.31
CA GLU A 185 0.12 4.48 2.90
C GLU A 185 -0.50 3.22 2.28
N GLN A 186 0.30 2.16 2.16
CA GLN A 186 -0.19 0.89 1.67
C GLN A 186 -0.95 0.13 2.78
N TYR A 187 -2.11 -0.43 2.46
CA TYR A 187 -2.83 -1.32 3.38
C TYR A 187 -2.09 -2.64 3.50
N LYS A 188 -1.60 -2.98 4.69
CA LYS A 188 -0.68 -4.11 4.90
C LYS A 188 -1.30 -5.20 5.79
N VAL A 189 -1.29 -6.45 5.31
CA VAL A 189 -1.76 -7.61 6.09
C VAL A 189 -0.72 -8.72 6.07
N TYR A 190 -0.46 -9.33 7.22
CA TYR A 190 0.48 -10.43 7.35
C TYR A 190 -0.23 -11.78 7.23
N ALA A 191 0.41 -12.73 6.56
CA ALA A 191 -0.06 -14.10 6.51
C ALA A 191 0.04 -14.75 7.90
N THR A 192 -0.98 -15.54 8.27
CA THR A 192 -1.10 -16.20 9.57
C THR A 192 -1.39 -17.68 9.45
N GLU A 193 -1.15 -18.44 10.51
CA GLU A 193 -1.54 -19.85 10.55
C GLU A 193 -3.07 -19.96 10.70
N PRO A 194 -3.74 -20.87 9.97
CA PRO A 194 -5.16 -21.11 10.18
C PRO A 194 -5.41 -21.63 11.61
N PRO A 195 -6.56 -21.29 12.21
CA PRO A 195 -6.92 -21.82 13.52
C PRO A 195 -7.02 -23.34 13.47
N ILE A 196 -6.43 -24.02 14.46
CA ILE A 196 -6.58 -25.48 14.60
C ILE A 196 -8.01 -25.75 15.04
N ASP A 197 -8.77 -26.41 14.18
CA ASP A 197 -10.16 -26.77 14.46
C ASP A 197 -10.20 -27.90 15.50
N THR A 198 -10.21 -27.55 16.79
CA THR A 198 -10.49 -28.49 17.87
C THR A 198 -12.00 -28.61 18.06
N GLU A 199 -12.71 -29.12 17.04
CA GLU A 199 -13.98 -29.75 17.29
C GLU A 199 -13.70 -31.07 18.02
N VAL A 200 -13.63 -30.99 19.36
CA VAL A 200 -13.78 -32.18 20.19
C VAL A 200 -15.21 -32.65 19.95
N GLU A 201 -15.38 -33.70 19.13
CA GLU A 201 -16.63 -34.46 19.09
C GLU A 201 -16.99 -34.80 20.53
N ALA A 202 -17.99 -34.10 21.07
CA ALA A 202 -18.54 -34.42 22.37
C ALA A 202 -19.00 -35.88 22.30
N PRO A 203 -18.54 -36.77 23.21
CA PRO A 203 -19.04 -38.12 23.23
C PRO A 203 -20.56 -38.02 23.43
N SER A 204 -21.32 -38.62 22.53
CA SER A 204 -22.75 -38.79 22.72
C SER A 204 -22.95 -39.61 24.00
N ASP A 205 -23.41 -38.97 25.07
CA ASP A 205 -23.82 -39.63 26.31
C ASP A 205 -25.07 -40.49 26.03
N ASP A 206 -24.86 -41.77 25.71
CA ASP A 206 -25.89 -42.80 25.85
C ASP A 206 -25.78 -43.39 27.27
N PRO A 207 -26.78 -43.22 28.14
CA PRO A 207 -26.63 -43.56 29.54
C PRO A 207 -27.08 -45.00 29.79
N THR A 208 -26.19 -45.97 29.69
CA THR A 208 -26.31 -47.22 30.47
C THR A 208 -24.94 -47.82 30.77
N ASP A 209 -24.54 -47.85 32.04
CA ASP A 209 -24.50 -49.07 32.87
C ASP A 209 -23.51 -48.87 34.04
N ASP A 210 -24.05 -48.89 35.26
CA ASP A 210 -23.33 -48.80 36.54
C ASP A 210 -22.40 -50.00 36.73
N LYS A 211 -21.07 -49.82 36.87
CA LYS A 211 -20.22 -50.64 37.78
C LYS A 211 -19.00 -49.91 38.33
N ASN A 212 -19.10 -49.59 39.62
CA ASN A 212 -18.06 -49.39 40.64
C ASN A 212 -16.65 -49.91 40.30
N GLY A 213 -15.69 -49.00 40.13
CA GLY A 213 -14.26 -49.28 40.10
C GLY A 213 -13.51 -48.43 41.13
N ALA A 214 -13.12 -49.04 42.25
CA ALA A 214 -12.43 -48.40 43.36
C ALA A 214 -11.07 -47.79 42.95
N LEU A 215 -10.81 -46.55 43.37
CA LEU A 215 -9.54 -45.85 43.18
C LEU A 215 -8.48 -46.43 44.14
N THR A 216 -7.46 -47.09 43.59
CA THR A 216 -6.29 -47.56 44.35
C THR A 216 -5.28 -46.42 44.59
N PRO A 217 -4.67 -46.31 45.80
CA PRO A 217 -3.82 -45.19 46.22
C PRO A 217 -2.41 -45.11 45.58
N MET A 218 -2.21 -45.70 44.40
CA MET A 218 -0.88 -45.78 43.75
C MET A 218 -0.64 -44.71 42.67
N THR A 219 -1.68 -44.04 42.15
CA THR A 219 -1.55 -43.05 41.07
C THR A 219 -1.25 -41.62 41.56
N MET A 220 -1.53 -41.30 42.82
CA MET A 220 -1.24 -39.99 43.42
C MET A 220 0.27 -39.74 43.67
N GLY A 221 1.08 -40.81 43.75
CA GLY A 221 2.52 -40.72 44.03
C GLY A 221 3.40 -40.38 42.81
N MET A 222 2.94 -40.63 41.58
CA MET A 222 3.75 -40.39 40.37
C MET A 222 3.59 -38.97 39.82
N MET A 223 2.42 -38.34 39.98
CA MET A 223 2.17 -36.97 39.52
C MET A 223 2.96 -35.92 40.31
N THR A 224 3.16 -36.13 41.62
CA THR A 224 3.90 -35.18 42.46
C THR A 224 5.41 -35.22 42.22
N ILE A 225 5.97 -36.40 41.91
CA ILE A 225 7.39 -36.56 41.57
C ILE A 225 7.69 -35.98 40.18
N GLY A 226 6.77 -36.16 39.21
CA GLY A 226 6.92 -35.59 37.86
C GLY A 226 6.95 -34.06 37.85
N VAL A 227 6.10 -33.42 38.65
CA VAL A 227 6.05 -31.95 38.78
C VAL A 227 7.28 -31.39 39.51
N LEU A 228 7.82 -32.11 40.50
CA LEU A 228 9.03 -31.68 41.19
C LEU A 228 10.31 -31.82 40.34
N LEU A 229 10.37 -32.84 39.49
CA LEU A 229 11.49 -33.04 38.56
C LEU A 229 11.49 -32.02 37.41
N SER A 230 10.31 -31.64 36.89
CA SER A 230 10.22 -30.62 35.84
C SER A 230 10.62 -29.23 36.36
N LEU A 231 10.22 -28.87 37.59
CA LEU A 231 10.64 -27.60 38.22
C LEU A 231 12.15 -27.54 38.51
N ALA A 232 12.77 -28.67 38.89
CA ALA A 232 14.21 -28.74 39.08
C ALA A 232 14.99 -28.56 37.76
N LEU A 233 14.49 -29.14 36.66
CA LEU A 233 15.08 -29.00 35.32
C LEU A 233 15.04 -27.54 34.83
N VAL A 234 13.91 -26.85 35.02
CA VAL A 234 13.76 -25.44 34.63
C VAL A 234 14.71 -24.53 35.43
N MET A 235 14.89 -24.78 36.73
CA MET A 235 15.84 -24.02 37.54
C MET A 235 17.30 -24.24 37.12
N VAL A 236 17.69 -25.47 36.77
CA VAL A 236 19.05 -25.75 36.27
C VAL A 236 19.29 -25.06 34.92
N LEU A 237 18.31 -25.10 34.01
CA LEU A 237 18.41 -24.44 32.70
C LEU A 237 18.58 -22.91 32.85
N ALA A 238 17.81 -22.30 33.76
CA ALA A 238 17.89 -20.87 34.04
C ALA A 238 19.25 -20.45 34.61
N ILE A 239 19.89 -21.31 35.43
CA ILE A 239 21.24 -21.06 35.97
C ILE A 239 22.30 -21.20 34.88
N THR A 240 22.16 -22.16 33.95
CA THR A 240 23.11 -22.31 32.83
C THR A 240 23.05 -21.14 31.85
N ILE A 241 21.85 -20.64 31.53
CA ILE A 241 21.67 -19.49 30.64
C ILE A 241 22.22 -18.21 31.27
N ARG A 242 22.07 -18.03 32.60
CA ARG A 242 22.65 -16.88 33.31
C ARG A 242 24.18 -16.89 33.33
N ARG A 243 24.84 -18.06 33.32
CA ARG A 243 26.32 -18.14 33.23
C ARG A 243 26.87 -17.90 31.83
N GLN A 244 26.07 -18.09 30.78
CA GLN A 244 26.52 -17.95 29.39
C GLN A 244 26.49 -16.48 28.91
N LYS A 245 25.85 -15.57 29.64
CA LYS A 245 25.69 -14.16 29.22
C LYS A 245 26.91 -13.26 29.47
N GLU A 246 28.04 -13.78 29.98
CA GLU A 246 29.27 -13.00 30.24
C GLU A 246 30.43 -13.26 29.26
N GLY A 247 30.20 -13.95 28.13
CA GLY A 247 31.23 -14.17 27.12
C GLY A 247 30.79 -13.75 25.72
N SER A 248 30.88 -12.46 25.40
CA SER A 248 30.77 -11.95 24.04
C SER A 248 32.02 -12.35 23.25
N VAL A 249 31.86 -13.10 22.16
CA VAL A 249 32.92 -13.31 21.18
C VAL A 249 32.38 -12.97 19.80
N GLU A 250 32.92 -11.88 19.28
CA GLU A 250 32.84 -11.41 17.90
C GLU A 250 33.55 -12.41 16.98
N TYR A 251 32.89 -12.80 15.88
CA TYR A 251 33.56 -13.52 14.79
C TYR A 251 33.22 -12.91 13.43
N ASP A 252 34.33 -12.74 12.72
CA ASP A 252 34.57 -12.09 11.47
C ASP A 252 33.96 -12.82 10.26
N ASN A 253 33.76 -12.06 9.18
CA ASN A 253 33.29 -12.57 7.89
C ASN A 253 34.34 -13.47 7.24
N ALA A 254 33.90 -14.63 6.74
CA ALA A 254 34.70 -15.47 5.85
C ALA A 254 33.94 -15.72 4.54
N ASP A 255 34.48 -15.11 3.50
CA ASP A 255 34.28 -15.34 2.07
C ASP A 255 34.20 -16.85 1.74
N GLN A 256 33.12 -17.30 1.06
CA GLN A 256 33.07 -18.63 0.45
C GLN A 256 32.40 -18.61 -0.93
N ASP A 257 33.31 -18.56 -1.91
CA ASP A 257 33.36 -19.20 -3.23
C ASP A 257 32.09 -19.84 -3.82
N TYR A 258 31.79 -19.38 -5.03
CA TYR A 258 30.60 -19.62 -5.83
C TYR A 258 30.79 -20.85 -6.73
N HIS A 259 30.17 -21.97 -6.38
CA HIS A 259 30.05 -23.13 -7.29
C HIS A 259 28.65 -23.20 -7.90
N GLY A 260 28.56 -22.76 -9.16
CA GLY A 260 27.36 -22.87 -9.98
C GLY A 260 26.97 -24.33 -10.24
N TYR A 261 25.71 -24.64 -9.99
CA TYR A 261 25.04 -25.83 -10.52
C TYR A 261 24.00 -25.39 -11.54
N ALA A 262 24.08 -25.98 -12.72
CA ALA A 262 23.13 -25.81 -13.79
C ALA A 262 21.77 -26.40 -13.38
N VAL A 263 20.72 -25.57 -13.46
CA VAL A 263 19.33 -25.97 -13.26
C VAL A 263 18.87 -26.74 -14.51
N THR A 264 18.55 -28.02 -14.34
CA THR A 264 17.75 -28.77 -15.30
C THR A 264 16.28 -28.40 -15.09
N VAL A 265 15.69 -27.74 -16.09
CA VAL A 265 14.24 -27.47 -16.14
C VAL A 265 13.54 -28.78 -16.46
N GLU A 266 12.87 -29.37 -15.46
CA GLU A 266 11.87 -30.41 -15.71
C GLU A 266 10.51 -29.72 -15.94
N ASP A 267 9.94 -30.06 -17.10
CA ASP A 267 8.64 -29.61 -17.60
C ASP A 267 7.53 -30.23 -16.75
N SER A 268 6.95 -29.44 -15.83
CA SER A 268 5.78 -29.83 -15.05
C SER A 268 4.51 -29.52 -15.84
N PRO A 269 3.49 -30.41 -15.83
CA PRO A 269 2.28 -30.19 -16.59
C PRO A 269 1.48 -29.03 -16.01
N LEU A 270 1.20 -28.04 -16.87
CA LEU A 270 0.28 -26.91 -16.61
C LEU A 270 -1.06 -27.45 -16.12
N THR A 271 -1.35 -27.25 -14.83
CA THR A 271 -2.73 -27.24 -14.36
C THR A 271 -3.28 -25.87 -14.73
N GLU A 272 -4.25 -25.84 -15.63
CA GLU A 272 -4.96 -24.63 -16.05
C GLU A 272 -5.59 -23.97 -14.81
N ALA A 273 -5.04 -22.83 -14.38
CA ALA A 273 -5.60 -22.06 -13.27
C ALA A 273 -7.01 -21.60 -13.65
N PRO A 274 -7.98 -21.61 -12.71
CA PRO A 274 -9.31 -21.11 -13.00
C PRO A 274 -9.24 -19.64 -13.46
N PRO A 275 -10.11 -19.23 -14.40
CA PRO A 275 -10.07 -17.88 -14.94
C PRO A 275 -10.26 -16.86 -13.81
N PRO A 276 -9.46 -15.77 -13.78
CA PRO A 276 -9.56 -14.77 -12.74
C PRO A 276 -10.95 -14.10 -12.75
N PRO A 277 -11.42 -13.63 -11.58
CA PRO A 277 -12.68 -12.89 -11.48
C PRO A 277 -12.78 -11.70 -12.47
N PRO A 278 -14.00 -11.34 -12.91
CA PRO A 278 -14.21 -10.19 -13.79
C PRO A 278 -13.72 -8.88 -13.13
N GLY A 279 -12.71 -8.22 -13.73
CA GLY A 279 -12.15 -6.98 -13.19
C GLY A 279 -10.62 -6.89 -13.14
N MET A 280 -9.96 -8.04 -13.14
CA MET A 280 -8.48 -8.12 -13.14
C MET A 280 -7.86 -7.85 -14.52
N ALA A 281 -8.66 -7.81 -15.58
CA ALA A 281 -8.19 -7.53 -16.94
C ALA A 281 -8.27 -6.02 -17.24
N PRO A 282 -7.27 -5.43 -17.93
CA PRO A 282 -7.36 -4.08 -18.46
C PRO A 282 -8.60 -3.86 -19.35
N PRO A 283 -9.17 -2.65 -19.42
CA PRO A 283 -10.34 -2.39 -20.24
C PRO A 283 -10.06 -2.64 -21.73
N LEU A 284 -10.94 -3.37 -22.40
CA LEU A 284 -10.76 -3.68 -23.83
C LEU A 284 -10.92 -2.40 -24.68
N PRO A 285 -10.04 -2.18 -25.67
CA PRO A 285 -10.24 -1.14 -26.68
C PRO A 285 -11.57 -1.33 -27.42
N PRO A 286 -12.15 -0.28 -28.02
CA PRO A 286 -13.39 -0.39 -28.81
C PRO A 286 -13.26 -1.34 -30.01
N GLU A 287 -12.04 -1.63 -30.47
CA GLU A 287 -11.73 -2.56 -31.56
C GLU A 287 -11.57 -4.03 -31.08
N GLY A 288 -11.58 -4.27 -29.77
CA GLY A 288 -11.35 -5.56 -29.15
C GLY A 288 -9.86 -5.85 -28.87
N LEU A 289 -9.53 -7.14 -28.72
CA LEU A 289 -8.16 -7.60 -28.49
C LEU A 289 -7.25 -7.31 -29.69
N PRO A 290 -5.95 -7.00 -29.47
CA PRO A 290 -4.98 -6.89 -30.56
C PRO A 290 -4.94 -8.16 -31.41
N ALA A 291 -4.64 -8.01 -32.71
CA ALA A 291 -4.64 -9.14 -33.64
C ALA A 291 -3.68 -10.25 -33.17
N GLY A 292 -4.22 -11.45 -32.95
CA GLY A 292 -3.47 -12.63 -32.51
C GLY A 292 -3.31 -12.78 -30.99
N TRP A 293 -3.87 -11.87 -30.19
CA TRP A 293 -3.84 -11.96 -28.73
C TRP A 293 -5.00 -12.77 -28.18
N THR A 294 -4.72 -13.61 -27.17
CA THR A 294 -5.74 -14.30 -26.38
C THR A 294 -6.19 -13.43 -25.19
N MET A 295 -7.30 -13.79 -24.56
CA MET A 295 -7.78 -13.08 -23.35
C MET A 295 -6.78 -13.19 -22.19
N GLU A 296 -6.07 -14.31 -22.06
CA GLU A 296 -5.01 -14.48 -21.06
C GLU A 296 -3.84 -13.54 -21.30
N GLN A 297 -3.37 -13.43 -22.56
CA GLN A 297 -2.32 -12.49 -22.91
C GLN A 297 -2.75 -11.04 -22.64
N TRP A 298 -4.03 -10.74 -22.81
CA TRP A 298 -4.57 -9.42 -22.48
C TRP A 298 -4.61 -9.13 -20.98
N ILE A 299 -5.00 -10.11 -20.17
CA ILE A 299 -4.98 -9.99 -18.70
C ILE A 299 -3.57 -9.64 -18.21
N HIS A 300 -2.53 -10.24 -18.82
CA HIS A 300 -1.14 -10.01 -18.40
C HIS A 300 -0.49 -8.76 -19.02
N TYR A 301 -0.72 -8.47 -20.30
CA TYR A 301 0.03 -7.44 -21.05
C TYR A 301 -0.83 -6.29 -21.59
N GLY A 302 -2.15 -6.30 -21.38
CA GLY A 302 -3.06 -5.30 -21.94
C GLY A 302 -2.79 -3.89 -21.42
N ALA A 303 -2.33 -3.76 -20.17
CA ALA A 303 -2.02 -2.47 -19.55
C ALA A 303 -0.85 -1.76 -20.25
N GLU A 304 0.26 -2.49 -20.44
CA GLU A 304 1.45 -1.98 -21.13
C GLU A 304 1.15 -1.66 -22.60
N TYR A 305 0.28 -2.47 -23.22
CA TYR A 305 -0.19 -2.23 -24.59
C TYR A 305 -0.97 -0.91 -24.70
N LEU A 306 -1.86 -0.60 -23.75
CA LEU A 306 -2.63 0.65 -23.73
C LEU A 306 -1.72 1.86 -23.51
N GLN A 307 -0.82 1.79 -22.52
CA GLN A 307 0.12 2.87 -22.20
C GLN A 307 0.99 3.25 -23.40
N ARG A 308 1.58 2.26 -24.08
CA ARG A 308 2.41 2.48 -25.27
C ARG A 308 1.64 3.12 -26.42
N ARG A 309 0.31 2.95 -26.45
CA ARG A 309 -0.56 3.44 -27.51
C ARG A 309 -1.03 4.88 -27.26
N GLU A 310 -1.06 5.32 -26.01
CA GLU A 310 -1.36 6.69 -25.61
C GLU A 310 -0.15 7.63 -25.78
N GLU A 311 1.05 7.07 -25.78
CA GLU A 311 2.31 7.80 -26.04
C GLU A 311 2.57 8.13 -27.54
N VAL A 312 1.69 7.72 -28.47
CA VAL A 312 1.82 7.90 -29.94
C VAL A 312 0.72 8.79 -30.50
#